data_AF-A0A6N7FCG1-F1
#
_entry.id   AF-A0A6N7FCG1-F1
#
_cell.length_a   1.000
_cell.length_b   1.000
_cell.length_c   1.000
_cell.angle_alpha   90.00
_cell.angle_beta   90.00
_cell.angle_gamma   90.00
#
_symmetry.space_group_name_H-M   'P 1'
#
loop_
_entity.id
_entity.type
_entity.pdbx_description
1 polymer ?
#
loop_
_entity_poly.entity_id
_entity_poly.type
_entity_poly.pdbx_seq_one_letter_code
_entity_poly.pdbx_strand_id
1 'polypeptide(L)'
;MGTDQCPFTSYGRSMTRHSLAVRTAAALIGAMLVAAAPAGAAVIDMEGIAPAGSNSTENNSTQTFDGFNVFINHGHYWDSAQSGVGTFRPDNGTDFLLHDHNTAVVVTKVGGGGFSIQSFDATFWDSSHNASGTSPIISVIGLLNGGGSIGTSFAIDNVHAFETLMFGAGWDDVTQVSFVNVSGAMAYDNIVVDAPAAAVPAPAALAAFGFGLAGMAALRRRRRA
;
A
#
# COMPACT_ATOMS: atom_id res chain seq x y z
N MET A 1 92.03 28.96 -42.71
CA MET A 1 91.30 30.22 -42.42
C MET A 1 89.99 29.82 -41.78
N GLY A 2 89.63 30.15 -40.55
CA GLY A 2 90.27 30.86 -39.45
C GLY A 2 89.35 30.60 -38.25
N THR A 3 89.94 30.10 -37.18
CA THR A 3 89.34 29.83 -35.86
C THR A 3 89.19 31.12 -35.06
N ASP A 4 88.21 31.20 -34.16
CA ASP A 4 88.23 31.92 -32.85
C ASP A 4 86.83 31.73 -32.19
N GLN A 5 86.59 30.99 -31.09
CA GLN A 5 87.10 30.92 -29.71
C GLN A 5 86.63 32.04 -28.74
N CYS A 6 85.67 31.64 -27.88
CA CYS A 6 85.43 32.01 -26.46
C CYS A 6 84.94 33.43 -26.08
N PRO A 7 84.34 33.68 -24.88
CA PRO A 7 84.27 32.81 -23.68
C PRO A 7 82.91 32.71 -22.94
N PHE A 8 82.91 31.73 -22.02
CA PHE A 8 82.08 31.51 -20.84
C PHE A 8 81.64 32.77 -20.06
N THR A 9 80.41 32.77 -19.54
CA THR A 9 80.10 33.41 -18.25
C THR A 9 79.00 32.65 -17.50
N SER A 10 79.17 32.65 -16.18
CA SER A 10 78.72 31.71 -15.17
C SER A 10 77.43 32.11 -14.43
N TYR A 11 76.79 31.09 -13.85
CA TYR A 11 76.12 31.07 -12.53
C TYR A 11 74.84 31.90 -12.32
N GLY A 12 73.76 31.16 -12.00
CA GLY A 12 72.52 31.70 -11.46
C GLY A 12 71.58 30.59 -10.97
N ARG A 13 71.94 29.97 -9.84
CA ARG A 13 71.18 28.93 -9.15
C ARG A 13 69.95 29.58 -8.48
N SER A 14 68.74 29.23 -8.92
CA SER A 14 67.52 29.45 -8.11
C SER A 14 66.72 28.14 -8.08
N MET A 15 66.93 27.38 -7.01
CA MET A 15 66.10 26.22 -6.68
C MET A 15 64.83 26.72 -5.99
N THR A 16 63.77 26.94 -6.75
CA THR A 16 62.42 27.06 -6.21
C THR A 16 61.91 25.65 -5.91
N ARG A 17 61.96 25.25 -4.63
CA ARG A 17 61.29 24.04 -4.13
C ARG A 17 59.79 24.26 -4.24
N HIS A 18 59.17 23.73 -5.29
CA HIS A 18 57.72 23.55 -5.30
C HIS A 18 57.38 22.39 -4.37
N SER A 19 56.94 22.73 -3.17
CA SER A 19 56.19 21.82 -2.29
C SER A 19 54.97 21.31 -3.05
N LEU A 20 55.02 20.04 -3.48
CA LEU A 20 53.88 19.35 -4.07
C LEU A 20 52.84 19.17 -2.95
N ALA A 21 51.93 20.13 -2.85
CA ALA A 21 50.80 20.08 -1.95
C ALA A 21 49.98 18.83 -2.26
N VAL A 22 49.82 17.99 -1.24
CA VAL A 22 48.88 16.88 -1.14
C VAL A 22 47.51 17.39 -1.60
N ARG A 23 47.07 16.98 -2.80
CA ARG A 23 45.71 17.24 -3.27
C ARG A 23 44.83 16.08 -2.82
N THR A 24 44.16 16.31 -1.70
CA THR A 24 43.05 15.52 -1.18
C THR A 24 41.96 15.42 -2.24
N ALA A 25 41.78 14.21 -2.81
CA ALA A 25 40.64 13.90 -3.66
C ALA A 25 39.39 13.75 -2.77
N ALA A 26 38.56 14.79 -2.70
CA ALA A 26 37.24 14.72 -2.09
C ALA A 26 36.28 14.10 -3.09
N ALA A 27 35.94 12.82 -2.91
CA ALA A 27 34.88 12.15 -3.65
C ALA A 27 33.52 12.63 -3.11
N LEU A 28 32.83 13.46 -3.88
CA LEU A 28 31.43 13.80 -3.66
C LEU A 28 30.56 12.60 -4.03
N ILE A 29 30.15 11.82 -3.02
CA ILE A 29 29.06 10.86 -3.15
C ILE A 29 27.76 11.67 -3.06
N GLY A 30 27.20 12.02 -4.23
CA GLY A 30 25.87 12.60 -4.32
C GLY A 30 24.83 11.54 -4.01
N ALA A 31 24.37 11.48 -2.76
CA ALA A 31 23.24 10.65 -2.38
C ALA A 31 21.97 11.25 -2.99
N MET A 32 21.50 10.69 -4.11
CA MET A 32 20.14 10.90 -4.59
C MET A 32 19.18 10.29 -3.57
N LEU A 33 18.62 11.13 -2.71
CA LEU A 33 17.43 10.79 -1.93
C LEU A 33 16.25 10.76 -2.90
N VAL A 34 15.94 9.58 -3.41
CA VAL A 34 14.63 9.31 -4.01
C VAL A 34 13.64 9.30 -2.85
N ALA A 35 12.89 10.38 -2.68
CA ALA A 35 11.75 10.42 -1.77
C ALA A 35 10.69 9.48 -2.35
N ALA A 36 10.63 8.24 -1.85
CA ALA A 36 9.48 7.39 -2.08
C ALA A 36 8.27 8.08 -1.44
N ALA A 37 7.24 8.38 -2.22
CA ALA A 37 5.97 8.79 -1.65
C ALA A 37 5.50 7.67 -0.72
N PRO A 38 5.06 7.97 0.51
CA PRO A 38 4.49 6.95 1.36
C PRO A 38 3.28 6.37 0.64
N ALA A 39 3.31 5.07 0.34
CA ALA A 39 2.10 4.33 0.02
C ALA A 39 1.24 4.34 1.29
N GLY A 40 0.24 5.22 1.31
CA GLY A 40 -0.74 5.28 2.37
C GLY A 40 -1.81 4.21 2.16
N ALA A 41 -2.39 3.72 3.26
CA ALA A 41 -3.62 2.94 3.20
C ALA A 41 -4.69 3.76 2.47
N ALA A 42 -5.38 3.15 1.52
CA ALA A 42 -6.62 3.66 0.98
C ALA A 42 -7.77 2.83 1.56
N VAL A 43 -8.91 3.49 1.79
CA VAL A 43 -10.12 2.85 2.26
C VAL A 43 -11.18 3.09 1.20
N ILE A 44 -11.71 2.01 0.63
CA ILE A 44 -12.90 2.07 -0.21
C ILE A 44 -14.09 2.07 0.76
N ASP A 45 -14.54 3.27 1.10
CA ASP A 45 -15.55 3.56 2.15
C ASP A 45 -16.97 3.71 1.61
N MET A 46 -17.17 3.53 0.29
CA MET A 46 -18.48 3.60 -0.38
C MET A 46 -19.13 5.00 -0.36
N GLU A 47 -18.45 6.00 0.18
CA GLU A 47 -18.99 7.34 0.42
C GLU A 47 -19.20 8.14 -0.87
N GLY A 48 -20.23 9.00 -0.86
CA GLY A 48 -20.47 9.98 -1.91
C GLY A 48 -21.05 9.45 -3.22
N ILE A 49 -21.43 8.17 -3.26
CA ILE A 49 -22.16 7.57 -4.40
C ILE A 49 -23.67 7.61 -4.20
N ALA A 50 -24.15 7.30 -2.98
CA ALA A 50 -25.57 7.30 -2.69
C ALA A 50 -26.12 8.74 -2.66
N PRO A 51 -27.32 9.01 -3.22
CA PRO A 51 -27.98 10.29 -3.01
C PRO A 51 -28.46 10.41 -1.57
N ALA A 52 -28.33 11.60 -0.98
CA ALA A 52 -28.75 11.88 0.40
C ALA A 52 -30.17 11.38 0.74
N GLY A 53 -30.28 10.54 1.77
CA GLY A 53 -31.53 9.92 2.22
C GLY A 53 -32.11 8.87 1.26
N SER A 54 -31.33 8.36 0.31
CA SER A 54 -31.78 7.45 -0.75
C SER A 54 -30.77 6.33 -1.04
N ASN A 55 -30.93 5.65 -2.17
CA ASN A 55 -29.93 4.70 -2.66
C ASN A 55 -29.71 4.89 -4.16
N SER A 56 -28.56 4.46 -4.64
CA SER A 56 -28.31 4.29 -6.07
C SER A 56 -28.73 2.90 -6.53
N THR A 57 -28.77 2.69 -7.85
CA THR A 57 -28.86 1.36 -8.43
C THR A 57 -27.75 1.20 -9.45
N GLU A 58 -26.92 0.21 -9.22
CA GLU A 58 -25.77 -0.13 -10.04
C GLU A 58 -26.11 -1.35 -10.91
N ASN A 59 -25.84 -1.25 -12.20
CA ASN A 59 -26.14 -2.30 -13.18
C ASN A 59 -25.00 -2.40 -14.18
N ASN A 60 -24.09 -3.36 -13.96
CA ASN A 60 -22.84 -3.51 -14.72
C ASN A 60 -22.03 -2.22 -14.75
N SER A 61 -21.95 -1.54 -13.61
CA SER A 61 -21.25 -0.27 -13.45
C SER A 61 -19.95 -0.44 -12.67
N THR A 62 -19.09 0.57 -12.82
CA THR A 62 -17.85 0.71 -12.05
C THR A 62 -17.86 2.07 -11.38
N GLN A 63 -17.65 2.09 -10.07
CA GLN A 63 -17.38 3.29 -9.30
C GLN A 63 -15.90 3.34 -8.93
N THR A 64 -15.36 4.55 -8.76
CA THR A 64 -13.95 4.75 -8.43
C THR A 64 -13.81 5.45 -7.08
N PHE A 65 -13.03 4.85 -6.18
CA PHE A 65 -12.73 5.35 -4.83
C PHE A 65 -11.22 5.36 -4.66
N ASP A 66 -10.62 6.50 -4.34
CA ASP A 66 -9.20 6.63 -3.97
C ASP A 66 -8.20 5.86 -4.87
N GLY A 67 -8.47 5.83 -6.18
CA GLY A 67 -7.61 5.14 -7.15
C GLY A 67 -7.90 3.64 -7.31
N PHE A 68 -9.04 3.16 -6.83
CA PHE A 68 -9.54 1.79 -7.01
C PHE A 68 -10.89 1.79 -7.70
N ASN A 69 -11.09 0.85 -8.60
CA ASN A 69 -12.34 0.59 -9.29
C ASN A 69 -13.09 -0.54 -8.58
N VAL A 70 -14.36 -0.30 -8.25
CA VAL A 70 -15.31 -1.28 -7.74
C VAL A 70 -16.34 -1.54 -8.83
N PHE A 71 -16.27 -2.71 -9.46
CA PHE A 71 -17.24 -3.17 -10.45
C PHE A 71 -18.29 -4.07 -9.78
N ILE A 72 -19.55 -3.82 -10.11
CA ILE A 72 -20.69 -4.58 -9.60
C ILE A 72 -21.64 -4.87 -10.75
N ASN A 73 -22.09 -6.12 -10.87
CA ASN A 73 -23.08 -6.50 -11.89
C ASN A 73 -24.48 -5.99 -11.52
N HIS A 74 -24.90 -6.16 -10.27
CA HIS A 74 -26.11 -5.58 -9.72
C HIS A 74 -25.94 -5.32 -8.22
N GLY A 75 -26.38 -4.15 -7.76
CA GLY A 75 -26.29 -3.75 -6.36
C GLY A 75 -26.71 -2.29 -6.18
N HIS A 76 -26.53 -1.79 -4.97
CA HIS A 76 -27.02 -0.49 -4.55
C HIS A 76 -26.05 0.15 -3.57
N TYR A 77 -25.67 1.42 -3.77
CA TYR A 77 -25.06 2.20 -2.69
C TYR A 77 -26.18 2.81 -1.85
N TRP A 78 -26.17 2.56 -0.54
CA TRP A 78 -27.19 3.04 0.39
C TRP A 78 -26.63 4.17 1.24
N ASP A 79 -27.39 5.27 1.27
CA ASP A 79 -27.08 6.39 2.15
C ASP A 79 -27.45 6.04 3.59
N SER A 80 -26.56 6.34 4.53
CA SER A 80 -26.77 6.06 5.96
C SER A 80 -28.03 6.73 6.55
N ALA A 81 -28.52 7.83 5.97
CA ALA A 81 -29.73 8.52 6.41
C ALA A 81 -31.02 8.01 5.73
N GLN A 82 -30.94 6.97 4.89
CA GLN A 82 -32.10 6.35 4.27
C GLN A 82 -33.00 5.68 5.32
N SER A 83 -34.32 5.81 5.20
CA SER A 83 -35.29 5.45 6.26
C SER A 83 -35.34 3.97 6.70
N GLY A 84 -34.72 3.06 5.96
CA GLY A 84 -34.60 1.63 6.26
C GLY A 84 -33.28 1.22 6.92
N VAL A 85 -32.27 2.08 6.85
CA VAL A 85 -30.99 1.94 7.56
C VAL A 85 -31.24 2.02 9.07
N GLY A 86 -30.60 1.13 9.82
CA GLY A 86 -30.75 1.00 11.28
C GLY A 86 -32.05 0.33 11.74
N THR A 87 -32.95 -0.04 10.82
CA THR A 87 -34.20 -0.76 11.14
C THR A 87 -34.19 -2.19 10.59
N PHE A 88 -34.18 -2.34 9.26
CA PHE A 88 -34.10 -3.64 8.59
C PHE A 88 -32.87 -3.77 7.69
N ARG A 89 -32.14 -2.68 7.46
CA ARG A 89 -30.81 -2.64 6.82
C ARG A 89 -29.72 -2.37 7.87
N PRO A 90 -28.49 -2.86 7.66
CA PRO A 90 -27.40 -2.62 8.60
C PRO A 90 -27.05 -1.14 8.66
N ASP A 91 -26.42 -0.73 9.76
CA ASP A 91 -26.02 0.65 10.02
C ASP A 91 -24.75 0.69 10.86
N ASN A 92 -23.78 1.46 10.39
CA ASN A 92 -22.53 1.82 11.07
C ASN A 92 -22.27 3.33 11.03
N GLY A 93 -23.25 4.13 10.57
CA GLY A 93 -23.16 5.58 10.42
C GLY A 93 -22.51 6.06 9.12
N THR A 94 -22.21 5.16 8.18
CA THR A 94 -21.62 5.45 6.87
C THR A 94 -22.44 4.85 5.73
N ASP A 95 -22.21 5.35 4.52
CA ASP A 95 -22.79 4.76 3.33
C ASP A 95 -22.19 3.37 3.10
N PHE A 96 -22.95 2.48 2.46
CA PHE A 96 -22.46 1.12 2.22
C PHE A 96 -22.92 0.55 0.89
N LEU A 97 -22.16 -0.43 0.39
CA LEU A 97 -22.54 -1.18 -0.79
C LEU A 97 -23.41 -2.37 -0.39
N LEU A 98 -24.66 -2.35 -0.80
CA LEU A 98 -25.53 -3.51 -0.80
C LEU A 98 -25.38 -4.30 -2.10
N HIS A 99 -25.15 -5.60 -1.95
CA HIS A 99 -25.01 -6.55 -3.05
C HIS A 99 -26.07 -7.65 -2.93
N ASP A 100 -27.12 -7.50 -3.74
CA ASP A 100 -28.31 -8.36 -3.77
C ASP A 100 -28.35 -9.34 -4.96
N HIS A 101 -27.17 -9.69 -5.46
CA HIS A 101 -27.00 -10.56 -6.62
C HIS A 101 -25.95 -11.65 -6.38
N ASN A 102 -25.98 -12.73 -7.16
CA ASN A 102 -25.11 -13.90 -6.96
C ASN A 102 -23.76 -13.80 -7.70
N THR A 103 -23.45 -12.64 -8.27
CA THR A 103 -22.20 -12.36 -8.99
C THR A 103 -21.11 -11.89 -8.04
N ALA A 104 -19.93 -11.57 -8.55
CA ALA A 104 -18.88 -10.98 -7.73
C ALA A 104 -19.01 -9.45 -7.65
N VAL A 105 -18.70 -8.88 -6.49
CA VAL A 105 -18.18 -7.51 -6.39
C VAL A 105 -16.69 -7.58 -6.69
N VAL A 106 -16.20 -6.77 -7.63
CA VAL A 106 -14.82 -6.86 -8.13
C VAL A 106 -14.07 -5.57 -7.86
N VAL A 107 -12.92 -5.68 -7.19
CA VAL A 107 -12.02 -4.54 -6.89
C VAL A 107 -10.75 -4.67 -7.72
N THR A 108 -10.34 -3.58 -8.36
CA THR A 108 -9.09 -3.45 -9.12
C THR A 108 -8.46 -2.08 -8.91
N LYS A 109 -7.16 -1.94 -9.13
CA LYS A 109 -6.48 -0.65 -9.08
C LYS A 109 -6.68 0.14 -10.38
N VAL A 110 -6.96 1.44 -10.29
CA VAL A 110 -7.03 2.34 -11.45
C VAL A 110 -5.65 2.38 -12.13
N GLY A 111 -5.62 2.19 -13.44
CA GLY A 111 -4.37 2.07 -14.20
C GLY A 111 -3.70 0.70 -14.11
N GLY A 112 -4.29 -0.26 -13.36
CA GLY A 112 -3.77 -1.61 -13.18
C GLY A 112 -2.63 -1.70 -12.16
N GLY A 113 -1.87 -2.80 -12.24
CA GLY A 113 -0.80 -3.12 -11.29
C GLY A 113 -1.27 -3.91 -10.08
N GLY A 114 -0.31 -4.34 -9.27
CA GLY A 114 -0.56 -5.02 -8.00
C GLY A 114 -0.97 -4.03 -6.90
N PHE A 115 -1.76 -4.54 -5.96
CA PHE A 115 -2.10 -3.90 -4.70
C PHE A 115 -2.20 -4.96 -3.61
N SER A 116 -2.28 -4.49 -2.37
CA SER A 116 -2.53 -5.32 -1.20
C SER A 116 -3.91 -5.07 -0.63
N ILE A 117 -4.54 -6.08 -0.04
CA ILE A 117 -5.81 -5.95 0.68
C ILE A 117 -5.65 -6.50 2.09
N GLN A 118 -6.12 -5.74 3.09
CA GLN A 118 -5.91 -6.05 4.50
C GLN A 118 -7.19 -6.49 5.19
N SER A 119 -8.29 -5.78 4.94
CA SER A 119 -9.57 -6.07 5.56
C SER A 119 -10.73 -5.50 4.76
N PHE A 120 -11.93 -5.90 5.14
CA PHE A 120 -13.17 -5.27 4.73
C PHE A 120 -14.21 -5.49 5.82
N ASP A 121 -15.20 -4.60 5.88
CA ASP A 121 -16.36 -4.78 6.73
C ASP A 121 -17.48 -5.42 5.92
N ALA A 122 -18.19 -6.38 6.52
CA ALA A 122 -19.36 -6.98 5.89
C ALA A 122 -20.42 -7.39 6.90
N THR A 123 -21.65 -7.49 6.42
CA THR A 123 -22.79 -8.06 7.15
C THR A 123 -23.90 -8.42 6.16
N PHE A 124 -24.98 -9.01 6.64
CA PHE A 124 -26.15 -9.21 5.78
C PHE A 124 -26.82 -7.87 5.49
N TRP A 125 -27.33 -7.67 4.28
CA TRP A 125 -28.03 -6.43 3.99
C TRP A 125 -29.45 -6.39 4.58
N ASP A 126 -30.08 -7.55 4.85
CA ASP A 126 -31.41 -7.65 5.45
C ASP A 126 -31.41 -8.56 6.68
N SER A 127 -32.05 -8.11 7.74
CA SER A 127 -32.25 -8.91 8.96
C SER A 127 -33.04 -10.22 8.75
N SER A 128 -33.89 -10.31 7.72
CA SER A 128 -34.64 -11.52 7.37
C SER A 128 -33.78 -12.62 6.73
N HIS A 129 -32.63 -12.29 6.13
CA HIS A 129 -31.74 -13.27 5.52
C HIS A 129 -30.97 -14.11 6.56
N ASN A 130 -30.98 -13.68 7.82
CA ASN A 130 -30.45 -14.42 8.97
C ASN A 130 -31.36 -15.60 9.39
N ALA A 131 -32.62 -15.64 8.96
CA ALA A 131 -33.62 -16.58 9.47
C ALA A 131 -33.32 -18.08 9.21
N SER A 132 -32.36 -18.40 8.32
CA SER A 132 -31.95 -19.78 8.03
C SER A 132 -31.03 -20.41 9.08
N GLY A 133 -30.49 -19.60 10.02
CA GLY A 133 -29.55 -20.06 11.05
C GLY A 133 -28.19 -20.53 10.51
N THR A 134 -27.93 -20.40 9.20
CA THR A 134 -26.65 -20.71 8.58
C THR A 134 -25.88 -19.42 8.34
N SER A 135 -24.69 -19.31 8.95
CA SER A 135 -23.78 -18.19 8.69
C SER A 135 -23.42 -18.14 7.19
N PRO A 136 -23.62 -17.00 6.52
CA PRO A 136 -23.30 -16.83 5.13
C PRO A 136 -21.79 -16.89 5.00
N ILE A 137 -21.36 -17.44 3.88
CA ILE A 137 -19.96 -17.50 3.54
C ILE A 137 -19.74 -16.51 2.41
N ILE A 138 -18.77 -15.61 2.59
CA ILE A 138 -18.19 -14.82 1.51
C ILE A 138 -16.94 -15.57 1.03
N SER A 139 -16.96 -16.03 -0.21
CA SER A 139 -15.76 -16.54 -0.87
C SER A 139 -15.04 -15.39 -1.55
N VAL A 140 -13.78 -15.18 -1.22
CA VAL A 140 -12.96 -14.13 -1.83
C VAL A 140 -11.86 -14.76 -2.66
N ILE A 141 -11.72 -14.31 -3.90
CA ILE A 141 -10.71 -14.80 -4.86
C ILE A 141 -9.86 -13.61 -5.30
N GLY A 142 -8.55 -13.73 -5.11
CA GLY A 142 -7.55 -12.78 -5.60
C GLY A 142 -6.81 -13.33 -6.82
N LEU A 143 -6.63 -12.52 -7.87
CA LEU A 143 -5.71 -12.83 -8.96
C LEU A 143 -4.34 -12.23 -8.65
N LEU A 144 -3.27 -13.03 -8.74
CA LEU A 144 -1.93 -12.60 -8.36
C LEU A 144 -1.20 -11.96 -9.54
N ASN A 145 -0.38 -10.96 -9.25
CA ASN A 145 0.57 -10.42 -10.19
C ASN A 145 1.59 -11.52 -10.57
N GLY A 146 1.83 -11.72 -11.87
CA GLY A 146 2.58 -12.88 -12.37
C GLY A 146 1.74 -14.15 -12.62
N GLY A 147 0.44 -14.10 -12.35
CA GLY A 147 -0.53 -15.14 -12.68
C GLY A 147 -0.87 -16.07 -11.51
N GLY A 148 -1.90 -16.89 -11.70
CA GLY A 148 -2.49 -17.72 -10.64
C GLY A 148 -3.51 -16.97 -9.80
N SER A 149 -3.98 -17.64 -8.75
CA SER A 149 -5.01 -17.11 -7.85
C SER A 149 -4.82 -17.58 -6.41
N ILE A 150 -5.23 -16.73 -5.46
CA ILE A 150 -5.39 -17.07 -4.05
C ILE A 150 -6.88 -17.01 -3.69
N GLY A 151 -7.31 -17.82 -2.73
CA GLY A 151 -8.70 -17.85 -2.29
C GLY A 151 -8.80 -18.01 -0.77
N THR A 152 -9.78 -17.34 -0.19
CA THR A 152 -10.17 -17.53 1.22
C THR A 152 -11.68 -17.48 1.34
N SER A 153 -12.22 -17.85 2.50
CA SER A 153 -13.64 -17.72 2.79
C SER A 153 -13.84 -17.23 4.21
N PHE A 154 -14.79 -16.32 4.36
CA PHE A 154 -15.15 -15.72 5.64
C PHE A 154 -16.57 -16.14 5.98
N ALA A 155 -16.76 -16.69 7.18
CA ALA A 155 -18.07 -16.90 7.75
C ALA A 155 -18.41 -15.68 8.60
N ILE A 156 -19.58 -15.11 8.38
CA ILE A 156 -20.07 -13.99 9.18
C ILE A 156 -20.89 -14.51 10.33
N ASP A 157 -20.77 -13.86 11.49
CA ASP A 157 -21.68 -14.15 12.57
C ASP A 157 -23.15 -13.87 12.15
N ASN A 158 -24.09 -14.53 12.80
CA ASN A 158 -25.52 -14.29 12.55
C ASN A 158 -25.99 -13.04 13.31
N VAL A 159 -25.19 -11.97 13.35
CA VAL A 159 -25.56 -10.67 13.91
C VAL A 159 -25.71 -9.69 12.76
N HIS A 160 -26.81 -8.95 12.75
CA HIS A 160 -27.08 -7.93 11.73
C HIS A 160 -26.35 -6.62 12.06
N ALA A 161 -25.02 -6.69 12.07
CA ALA A 161 -24.10 -5.59 12.28
C ALA A 161 -22.82 -5.84 11.45
N PHE A 162 -22.15 -4.77 11.02
CA PHE A 162 -20.87 -4.89 10.33
C PHE A 162 -19.81 -5.52 11.23
N GLU A 163 -19.07 -6.47 10.68
CA GLU A 163 -17.87 -7.04 11.28
C GLU A 163 -16.68 -6.90 10.34
N THR A 164 -15.50 -6.70 10.93
CA THR A 164 -14.25 -6.55 10.19
C THR A 164 -13.61 -7.91 9.94
N LEU A 165 -13.44 -8.24 8.66
CA LEU A 165 -12.85 -9.49 8.19
C LEU A 165 -11.43 -9.24 7.71
N MET A 166 -10.46 -9.93 8.31
CA MET A 166 -9.03 -9.72 8.07
C MET A 166 -8.45 -10.74 7.08
N PHE A 167 -7.73 -10.29 6.07
CA PHE A 167 -6.97 -11.17 5.19
C PHE A 167 -5.69 -11.68 5.85
N GLY A 168 -5.31 -12.91 5.49
CA GLY A 168 -4.05 -13.51 5.90
C GLY A 168 -2.87 -13.10 5.01
N ALA A 169 -1.73 -13.76 5.19
CA ALA A 169 -0.56 -13.57 4.32
C ALA A 169 -0.85 -13.98 2.86
N GLY A 170 -0.17 -13.33 1.91
CA GLY A 170 -0.26 -13.62 0.46
C GLY A 170 -1.29 -12.78 -0.31
N TRP A 171 -1.92 -11.80 0.36
CA TRP A 171 -2.84 -10.83 -0.23
C TRP A 171 -2.17 -9.47 -0.49
N ASP A 172 -0.87 -9.47 -0.77
CA ASP A 172 -0.01 -8.28 -0.89
C ASP A 172 0.40 -7.90 -2.32
N ASP A 173 0.12 -8.76 -3.31
CA ASP A 173 0.41 -8.51 -4.72
C ASP A 173 -0.71 -9.06 -5.63
N VAL A 174 -1.96 -8.67 -5.32
CA VAL A 174 -3.14 -9.00 -6.11
C VAL A 174 -3.41 -7.93 -7.16
N THR A 175 -3.83 -8.32 -8.36
CA THR A 175 -4.26 -7.40 -9.42
C THR A 175 -5.77 -7.22 -9.47
N GLN A 176 -6.51 -8.15 -8.86
CA GLN A 176 -7.97 -8.15 -8.77
C GLN A 176 -8.41 -8.92 -7.53
N VAL A 177 -9.42 -8.42 -6.82
CA VAL A 177 -10.11 -9.15 -5.74
C VAL A 177 -11.59 -9.27 -6.11
N SER A 178 -12.16 -10.46 -5.95
CA SER A 178 -13.57 -10.74 -6.23
C SER A 178 -14.24 -11.29 -4.98
N PHE A 179 -15.26 -10.59 -4.47
CA PHE A 179 -16.09 -11.02 -3.35
C PHE A 179 -17.33 -11.71 -3.91
N VAL A 180 -17.45 -13.01 -3.65
CA VAL A 180 -18.55 -13.85 -4.12
C VAL A 180 -19.39 -14.29 -2.94
N ASN A 181 -20.68 -14.02 -3.02
CA ASN A 181 -21.67 -14.52 -2.07
C ASN A 181 -22.83 -15.14 -2.82
N VAL A 182 -23.01 -16.45 -2.68
CA VAL A 182 -24.01 -17.21 -3.44
C VAL A 182 -25.44 -16.80 -3.10
N SER A 183 -25.67 -16.34 -1.86
CA SER A 183 -26.99 -15.85 -1.44
C SER A 183 -27.36 -14.49 -2.04
N GLY A 184 -26.40 -13.70 -2.53
CA GLY A 184 -26.64 -12.30 -2.91
C GLY A 184 -27.31 -11.53 -1.78
N ALA A 185 -26.78 -11.65 -0.56
CA ALA A 185 -27.44 -11.12 0.63
C ALA A 185 -26.50 -10.28 1.50
N MET A 186 -25.52 -9.60 0.90
CA MET A 186 -24.42 -8.96 1.61
C MET A 186 -24.45 -7.44 1.52
N ALA A 187 -23.99 -6.79 2.58
CA ALA A 187 -23.53 -5.42 2.59
C ALA A 187 -22.01 -5.40 2.82
N TYR A 188 -21.31 -4.49 2.15
CA TYR A 188 -19.86 -4.30 2.21
C TYR A 188 -19.54 -2.84 2.49
N ASP A 189 -18.52 -2.61 3.31
CA ASP A 189 -17.98 -1.29 3.60
C ASP A 189 -16.48 -1.37 3.96
N ASN A 190 -15.80 -0.23 4.04
CA ASN A 190 -14.43 -0.05 4.54
C ASN A 190 -13.43 -1.09 4.01
N ILE A 191 -13.33 -1.26 2.68
CA ILE A 191 -12.33 -2.18 2.11
C ILE A 191 -10.97 -1.50 2.18
N VAL A 192 -10.11 -2.01 3.06
CA VAL A 192 -8.78 -1.45 3.32
C VAL A 192 -7.76 -2.08 2.38
N VAL A 193 -7.12 -1.24 1.58
CA VAL A 193 -6.14 -1.62 0.56
C VAL A 193 -4.86 -0.78 0.69
N ASP A 194 -3.74 -1.34 0.25
CA ASP A 194 -2.42 -0.70 0.28
C ASP A 194 -2.01 -0.13 1.65
N ALA A 195 -2.58 -0.66 2.74
CA ALA A 195 -2.17 -0.26 4.07
C ALA A 195 -0.70 -0.63 4.29
N PRO A 196 0.13 0.33 4.74
CA PRO A 196 1.52 0.04 5.00
C PRO A 196 1.56 -1.09 6.01
N ALA A 197 2.31 -2.15 5.68
CA ALA A 197 2.62 -3.20 6.64
C ALA A 197 3.08 -2.49 7.92
N ALA A 198 2.39 -2.75 9.03
CA ALA A 198 2.66 -2.08 10.30
C ALA A 198 4.17 -2.10 10.50
N ALA A 199 4.80 -0.93 10.55
CA ALA A 199 6.24 -0.84 10.55
C ALA A 199 6.75 -1.58 11.79
N VAL A 200 7.20 -2.82 11.59
CA VAL A 200 7.76 -3.62 12.68
C VAL A 200 9.03 -2.88 13.08
N PRO A 201 9.11 -2.31 14.31
CA PRO A 201 10.30 -1.57 14.70
C PRO A 201 11.51 -2.43 14.44
N ALA A 202 12.48 -1.89 13.68
CA ALA A 202 13.70 -2.63 13.38
C ALA A 202 14.26 -3.20 14.69
N PRO A 203 14.61 -4.49 14.74
CA PRO A 203 15.09 -5.08 15.99
C PRO A 203 16.18 -4.21 16.59
N ALA A 204 16.12 -3.94 17.89
CA ALA A 204 17.13 -3.13 18.58
C ALA A 204 18.57 -3.65 18.33
N ALA A 205 18.72 -4.93 17.97
CA ALA A 205 19.94 -5.55 17.51
C ALA A 205 20.57 -4.85 16.29
N LEU A 206 19.81 -4.37 15.31
CA LEU A 206 20.35 -3.64 14.15
C LEU A 206 20.91 -2.28 14.55
N ALA A 207 20.20 -1.55 15.41
CA ALA A 207 20.70 -0.30 15.98
C ALA A 207 21.98 -0.56 16.79
N ALA A 208 21.98 -1.56 17.66
CA ALA A 208 23.13 -1.96 18.46
C ALA A 208 24.31 -2.40 17.59
N PHE A 209 24.07 -3.14 16.51
CA PHE A 209 25.09 -3.52 15.52
C PHE A 209 25.67 -2.30 14.82
N GLY A 210 24.82 -1.37 14.36
CA GLY A 210 25.24 -0.10 13.77
C GLY A 210 26.11 0.73 14.70
N PHE A 211 25.71 0.87 15.98
CA PHE A 211 26.51 1.55 16.99
C PHE A 211 27.80 0.80 17.31
N GLY A 212 27.79 -0.54 17.31
CA GLY A 212 28.98 -1.37 17.49
C GLY A 212 30.01 -1.13 16.38
N LEU A 213 29.58 -1.12 15.12
CA LEU A 213 30.45 -0.80 13.97
C LEU A 213 31.01 0.63 14.05
N ALA A 214 30.16 1.61 14.39
CA ALA A 214 30.58 2.99 14.56
C ALA A 214 31.64 3.14 15.67
N GLY A 215 31.44 2.45 16.80
CA GLY A 215 32.39 2.40 17.91
C GLY A 215 33.74 1.81 17.51
N MET A 216 33.74 0.67 16.79
CA MET A 216 34.98 0.05 16.30
C MET A 216 35.72 0.94 15.28
N ALA A 217 34.99 1.60 14.38
CA ALA A 217 35.58 2.53 13.42
C ALA A 217 36.25 3.72 14.13
N ALA A 218 35.62 4.27 15.16
CA ALA A 218 36.19 5.34 15.98
C ALA A 218 37.47 4.91 16.70
N LEU A 219 37.48 3.71 17.29
CA LEU A 219 38.66 3.13 17.95
C LEU A 219 39.84 2.93 16.98
N ARG A 220 39.57 2.49 15.75
CA ARG A 220 40.61 2.30 14.73
C ARG A 220 41.25 3.61 14.29
N ARG A 221 40.46 4.70 14.18
CA ARG A 221 40.98 6.03 13.83
C ARG A 221 41.91 6.59 14.91
N ARG A 222 41.57 6.39 16.19
CA ARG A 222 42.41 6.82 17.32
C ARG A 222 43.78 6.15 17.39
N ARG A 223 43.93 4.93 16.88
CA ARG A 223 45.23 4.23 16.86
C ARG A 223 46.15 4.64 15.70
N ARG A 224 45.62 5.40 14.74
CA ARG A 224 46.37 5.87 13.55
C ARG A 224 46.76 7.36 13.64
N ALA A 225 46.23 8.08 14.62
CA ALA A 225 46.64 9.42 15.00
C ALA A 225 47.65 9.32 16.16
#